data_AF-A0A518CUS2-F1
#
_entry.id   AF-A0A518CUS2-F1
#
_cell.length_a   1.000
_cell.length_b   1.000
_cell.length_c   1.000
_cell.angle_alpha   90.00
_cell.angle_beta   90.00
_cell.angle_gamma   90.00
#
_symmetry.space_group_name_H-M   'P 1'
#
loop_
_entity.id
_entity.type
_entity.pdbx_description
1 polymer ?
#
loop_
_entity_poly.entity_id
_entity_poly.type
_entity_poly.pdbx_seq_one_letter_code
_entity_poly.pdbx_strand_id
1 'polypeptide(L)'
;MASELVRVSKNYEPSKAAKEPALPTLPDLRLALNVAACDSLALVVGVLRLDEDASQRERQDADAALRGRLAALCFDEHALGRAHYVIVEGDEGLRAFDGFDAKADVFVLAPDAYGIEAKVLAASLATEKDLVVRAVEALDSYAPETKDAAAHLRAARRAGIEWETEIPITDSKARKGAKG
;
A
#
# COMPACT_ATOMS: atom_id res chain seq x y z
N MET A 1 -31.11 -15.00 -15.46
CA MET A 1 -29.98 -14.31 -14.79
C MET A 1 -28.73 -15.21 -14.74
N ALA A 2 -28.79 -16.43 -14.19
CA ALA A 2 -27.64 -17.35 -14.18
C ALA A 2 -27.09 -17.70 -15.58
N SER A 3 -27.97 -17.85 -16.58
CA SER A 3 -27.60 -18.16 -17.97
C SER A 3 -26.80 -17.05 -18.66
N GLU A 4 -27.07 -15.78 -18.32
CA GLU A 4 -26.36 -14.62 -18.87
C GLU A 4 -24.96 -14.50 -18.26
N LEU A 5 -24.82 -14.74 -16.96
CA LEU A 5 -23.51 -14.74 -16.27
C LEU A 5 -22.58 -15.82 -16.83
N VAL A 6 -23.09 -17.03 -17.10
CA VAL A 6 -22.33 -18.12 -17.73
C VAL A 6 -21.92 -17.78 -19.17
N ARG A 7 -22.70 -16.95 -19.87
CA ARG A 7 -22.39 -16.52 -21.24
C ARG A 7 -21.30 -15.45 -21.24
N VAL A 8 -21.38 -14.50 -20.31
CA VAL A 8 -20.38 -13.44 -20.12
C VAL A 8 -19.05 -14.01 -19.65
N SER A 9 -19.04 -15.02 -18.77
CA SER A 9 -17.79 -15.59 -18.22
C SER A 9 -16.89 -16.21 -19.29
N LYS A 10 -17.45 -16.71 -20.40
CA LYS A 10 -16.68 -17.27 -21.52
C LYS A 10 -15.80 -16.23 -22.22
N ASN A 11 -16.16 -14.95 -22.12
CA ASN A 11 -15.36 -13.83 -22.67
C ASN A 11 -14.16 -13.48 -21.78
N TYR A 12 -14.10 -14.03 -20.57
CA TYR A 12 -13.04 -13.80 -19.58
C TYR A 12 -12.29 -15.10 -19.27
N GLU A 13 -12.35 -16.10 -20.14
CA GLU A 13 -11.50 -17.29 -20.00
C GLU A 13 -10.02 -16.84 -20.05
N PRO A 14 -9.21 -17.22 -19.06
CA PRO A 14 -7.82 -16.80 -19.00
C PRO A 14 -7.09 -17.30 -20.24
N SER A 15 -6.53 -16.37 -21.02
CA SER A 15 -5.70 -16.74 -22.17
C SER A 15 -4.53 -17.61 -21.69
N LYS A 16 -4.13 -18.62 -22.48
CA LYS A 16 -3.04 -19.57 -22.15
C LYS A 16 -1.68 -18.90 -21.86
N ALA A 17 -1.53 -17.61 -22.14
CA ALA A 17 -0.41 -16.79 -21.71
C ALA A 17 -0.88 -15.83 -20.62
N ALA A 18 -1.26 -16.35 -19.45
CA ALA A 18 -1.45 -15.52 -18.27
C ALA A 18 -0.06 -14.99 -17.89
N LYS A 19 0.28 -13.79 -18.38
CA LYS A 19 1.41 -13.01 -17.90
C LYS A 19 1.25 -12.93 -16.38
N GLU A 20 2.30 -13.25 -15.62
CA GLU A 20 2.24 -13.15 -14.16
C GLU A 20 1.65 -11.79 -13.79
N PRO A 21 0.66 -11.76 -12.88
CA PRO A 21 -0.03 -10.53 -12.55
C PRO A 21 0.98 -9.52 -12.03
N ALA A 22 0.94 -8.31 -12.60
CA ALA A 22 1.86 -7.25 -12.20
C ALA A 22 1.58 -6.85 -10.74
N LEU A 23 2.63 -6.46 -10.01
CA LEU A 23 2.49 -5.92 -8.66
C LEU A 23 1.57 -4.69 -8.68
N PRO A 24 0.39 -4.74 -8.02
CA PRO A 24 -0.44 -3.55 -7.86
C PRO A 24 0.30 -2.56 -6.98
N THR A 25 0.62 -1.37 -7.50
CA THR A 25 1.39 -0.34 -6.77
C THR A 25 0.62 0.96 -6.72
N LEU A 26 0.69 1.63 -5.56
CA LEU A 26 0.27 3.01 -5.39
C LEU A 26 1.40 3.96 -5.82
N PRO A 27 1.10 5.20 -6.22
CA PRO A 27 2.06 6.06 -6.91
C PRO A 27 3.12 6.67 -5.97
N ASP A 28 2.76 6.96 -4.73
CA ASP A 28 3.67 7.57 -3.75
C ASP A 28 3.35 7.13 -2.31
N LEU A 29 4.31 7.33 -1.40
CA LEU A 29 4.20 6.90 -0.01
C LEU A 29 3.05 7.56 0.75
N ARG A 30 2.81 8.86 0.51
CA ARG A 30 1.80 9.63 1.25
C ARG A 30 0.41 9.13 0.88
N LEU A 31 0.12 8.98 -0.41
CA LEU A 31 -1.14 8.42 -0.86
C LEU A 31 -1.28 6.96 -0.42
N ALA A 32 -0.19 6.19 -0.49
CA ALA A 32 -0.20 4.80 -0.07
C ALA A 32 -0.55 4.62 1.41
N LEU A 33 0.01 5.44 2.29
CA LEU A 33 -0.33 5.45 3.72
C LEU A 33 -1.78 5.83 3.95
N ASN A 34 -2.29 6.85 3.25
CA ASN A 34 -3.67 7.27 3.38
C ASN A 34 -4.66 6.17 2.94
N VAL A 35 -4.41 5.54 1.79
CA VAL A 35 -5.23 4.45 1.27
C VAL A 35 -5.19 3.24 2.22
N ALA A 36 -4.00 2.86 2.70
CA ALA A 36 -3.85 1.76 3.65
C ALA A 36 -4.58 2.02 4.97
N ALA A 37 -4.49 3.24 5.49
CA ALA A 37 -5.28 3.66 6.65
C ALA A 37 -6.79 3.56 6.36
N CYS A 38 -7.27 4.08 5.23
CA CYS A 38 -8.69 4.05 4.88
C CYS A 38 -9.25 2.63 4.79
N ASP A 39 -8.51 1.72 4.15
CA ASP A 39 -8.92 0.33 3.98
C ASP A 39 -8.66 -0.54 5.22
N SER A 40 -8.03 0.02 6.25
CA SER A 40 -7.62 -0.72 7.45
C SER A 40 -6.72 -1.91 7.13
N LEU A 41 -5.84 -1.74 6.15
CA LEU A 41 -4.84 -2.72 5.70
C LEU A 41 -3.43 -2.24 6.05
N ALA A 42 -2.48 -3.18 6.11
CA ALA A 42 -1.07 -2.83 6.21
C ALA A 42 -0.56 -2.24 4.88
N LEU A 43 0.60 -1.60 4.93
CA LEU A 43 1.30 -1.11 3.74
C LEU A 43 2.67 -1.76 3.61
N VAL A 44 2.96 -2.39 2.47
CA VAL A 44 4.29 -2.87 2.13
C VAL A 44 5.00 -1.82 1.27
N VAL A 45 6.18 -1.39 1.72
CA VAL A 45 7.00 -0.40 1.03
C VAL A 45 8.28 -1.06 0.55
N GLY A 46 8.53 -0.99 -0.76
CA GLY A 46 9.84 -1.27 -1.35
C GLY A 46 10.63 0.03 -1.52
N VAL A 47 11.90 0.02 -1.13
CA VAL A 47 12.79 1.18 -1.26
C VAL A 47 13.86 0.91 -2.30
N LEU A 48 13.86 1.68 -3.38
CA LEU A 48 14.95 1.70 -4.34
C LEU A 48 16.06 2.62 -3.83
N ARG A 49 17.19 2.02 -3.49
CA ARG A 49 18.42 2.71 -3.10
C ARG A 49 19.41 2.58 -4.23
N LEU A 50 19.57 3.66 -4.98
CA LEU A 50 20.49 3.73 -6.11
C LEU A 50 21.36 4.97 -5.97
N ASP A 51 22.60 4.86 -6.44
CA ASP A 51 23.50 6.01 -6.52
C ASP A 51 22.92 7.07 -7.46
N GLU A 52 23.19 8.35 -7.19
CA GLU A 52 22.68 9.46 -8.01
C GLU A 52 23.10 9.30 -9.49
N ASP A 53 24.31 8.79 -9.72
CA ASP A 53 24.89 8.54 -11.04
C ASP A 53 24.45 7.20 -11.68
N ALA A 54 23.57 6.43 -11.03
CA ALA A 54 23.09 5.17 -11.57
C ALA A 54 22.40 5.39 -12.93
N SER A 55 22.82 4.60 -13.92
CA SER A 55 22.27 4.66 -15.26
C SER A 55 20.79 4.30 -15.28
N GLN A 56 20.06 4.76 -16.30
CA GLN A 56 18.65 4.39 -16.48
C GLN A 56 18.46 2.86 -16.55
N ARG A 57 19.45 2.14 -17.09
CA ARG A 57 19.41 0.68 -17.19
C ARG A 57 19.49 0.03 -15.82
N GLU A 58 20.43 0.46 -14.97
CA GLU A 58 20.57 -0.03 -13.60
C GLU A 58 19.31 0.26 -12.77
N ARG A 59 18.73 1.46 -12.93
CA ARG A 59 17.46 1.82 -12.29
C ARG A 59 16.32 0.87 -12.68
N GLN A 60 16.17 0.60 -13.98
CA GLN A 60 15.15 -0.32 -14.49
C GLN A 60 15.35 -1.75 -14.00
N ASP A 61 16.60 -2.24 -14.01
CA ASP A 61 16.91 -3.61 -13.61
C ASP A 61 16.71 -3.80 -12.09
N ALA A 62 17.05 -2.79 -11.28
CA ALA A 62 16.80 -2.79 -9.83
C ALA A 62 15.30 -2.71 -9.48
N ASP A 63 14.55 -1.81 -10.14
CA ASP A 63 13.09 -1.72 -10.01
C ASP A 63 12.41 -3.03 -10.39
N ALA A 64 12.79 -3.63 -11.52
CA ALA A 64 12.25 -4.91 -11.95
C ALA A 64 12.54 -6.04 -10.94
N ALA A 65 13.75 -6.08 -10.39
CA ALA A 65 14.12 -7.07 -9.37
C ALA A 65 13.29 -6.92 -8.09
N LEU A 66 13.16 -5.69 -7.58
CA LEU A 66 12.36 -5.40 -6.38
C LEU A 66 10.88 -5.69 -6.61
N ARG A 67 10.32 -5.25 -7.74
CA ARG A 67 8.94 -5.56 -8.14
C ARG A 67 8.68 -7.05 -8.20
N GLY A 68 9.61 -7.84 -8.74
CA GLY A 68 9.48 -9.29 -8.79
C GLY A 68 9.40 -9.93 -7.40
N ARG A 69 10.19 -9.45 -6.44
CA ARG A 69 10.15 -9.92 -5.04
C ARG A 69 8.86 -9.56 -4.34
N LEU A 70 8.42 -8.31 -4.50
CA LEU A 70 7.16 -7.84 -3.92
C LEU A 70 5.95 -8.49 -4.58
N ALA A 71 6.01 -8.80 -5.88
CA ALA A 71 4.95 -9.55 -6.56
C ALA A 71 4.82 -10.96 -5.98
N ALA A 72 5.94 -11.64 -5.75
CA ALA A 72 5.92 -12.96 -5.10
C ALA A 72 5.27 -12.90 -3.70
N LEU A 73 5.54 -11.84 -2.93
CA LEU A 73 4.86 -11.59 -1.66
C LEU A 73 3.37 -11.27 -1.85
N CYS A 74 3.01 -10.40 -2.80
CA CYS A 74 1.63 -9.99 -3.07
C CYS A 74 0.72 -11.15 -3.46
N PHE A 75 1.26 -12.15 -4.18
CA PHE A 75 0.52 -13.31 -4.64
C PHE A 75 0.73 -14.56 -3.78
N ASP A 76 1.41 -14.42 -2.63
CA ASP A 76 1.46 -15.49 -1.63
C ASP A 76 0.08 -15.69 -0.99
N GLU A 77 -0.32 -16.95 -0.80
CA GLU A 77 -1.62 -17.32 -0.24
C GLU A 77 -1.91 -16.65 1.10
N HIS A 78 -0.88 -16.44 1.93
CA HIS A 78 -1.02 -15.89 3.27
C HIS A 78 -0.93 -14.37 3.30
N ALA A 79 -0.57 -13.71 2.20
CA ALA A 79 -0.47 -12.25 2.10
C ALA A 79 -1.49 -11.63 1.14
N LEU A 80 -2.08 -12.42 0.23
CA LEU A 80 -3.00 -11.96 -0.80
C LEU A 80 -4.16 -11.12 -0.22
N GLY A 81 -4.26 -9.87 -0.64
CA GLY A 81 -5.32 -8.94 -0.23
C GLY A 81 -5.20 -8.38 1.19
N ARG A 82 -4.07 -8.60 1.88
CA ARG A 82 -3.86 -8.14 3.26
C ARG A 82 -3.04 -6.86 3.39
N ALA A 83 -2.46 -6.39 2.28
CA ALA A 83 -1.67 -5.17 2.25
C ALA A 83 -1.78 -4.46 0.90
N HIS A 84 -1.53 -3.15 0.94
CA HIS A 84 -1.21 -2.36 -0.25
C HIS A 84 0.30 -2.34 -0.47
N TYR A 85 0.72 -1.96 -1.68
CA TYR A 85 2.13 -1.89 -2.05
C TYR A 85 2.49 -0.54 -2.66
N VAL A 86 3.69 -0.06 -2.35
CA VAL A 86 4.30 1.12 -2.96
C VAL A 86 5.80 0.90 -3.12
N ILE A 87 6.37 1.47 -4.17
CA ILE A 87 7.82 1.52 -4.36
C ILE A 87 8.23 2.98 -4.36
N VAL A 88 9.25 3.31 -3.58
CA VAL A 88 9.76 4.67 -3.42
C VAL A 88 11.24 4.73 -3.78
N GLU A 89 11.68 5.87 -4.29
CA GLU A 89 13.11 6.17 -4.45
C GLU A 89 13.62 6.81 -3.15
N GLY A 90 14.60 6.16 -2.51
CA GLY A 90 15.13 6.61 -1.22
C GLY A 90 14.21 6.38 -0.02
N ASP A 91 14.75 6.60 1.18
CA ASP A 91 14.11 6.25 2.45
C ASP A 91 13.67 7.46 3.30
N GLU A 92 13.76 8.67 2.76
CA GLU A 92 13.55 9.92 3.51
C GLU A 92 12.20 9.95 4.22
N GLY A 93 11.14 9.52 3.53
CA GLY A 93 9.78 9.45 4.07
C GLY A 93 9.57 8.37 5.14
N LEU A 94 10.49 7.41 5.29
CA LEU A 94 10.41 6.32 6.26
C LEU A 94 11.22 6.58 7.53
N ARG A 95 12.23 7.45 7.48
CA ARG A 95 13.16 7.71 8.60
C ARG A 95 12.48 8.22 9.88
N ALA A 96 11.31 8.83 9.75
CA ALA A 96 10.54 9.34 10.88
C ALA A 96 9.71 8.25 11.60
N PHE A 97 9.57 7.06 11.01
CA PHE A 97 8.73 6.01 11.55
C PHE A 97 9.44 5.16 12.60
N ASP A 98 8.71 4.83 13.66
CA ASP A 98 9.22 3.97 14.73
C ASP A 98 9.52 2.57 14.18
N GLY A 99 10.72 2.06 14.50
CA GLY A 99 11.23 0.78 14.00
C GLY A 99 11.91 0.82 12.63
N PHE A 100 12.20 2.01 12.08
CA PHE A 100 12.94 2.14 10.82
C PHE A 100 14.36 1.54 10.90
N ASP A 101 14.72 0.74 9.90
CA ASP A 101 16.08 0.20 9.70
C ASP A 101 16.64 0.68 8.36
N ALA A 102 17.70 1.48 8.41
CA ALA A 102 18.37 2.03 7.23
C ALA A 102 18.98 0.97 6.31
N LYS A 103 19.20 -0.25 6.79
CA LYS A 103 19.74 -1.36 6.00
C LYS A 103 18.66 -2.09 5.20
N ALA A 104 17.40 -2.01 5.61
CA ALA A 104 16.30 -2.66 4.91
C ALA A 104 15.87 -1.87 3.67
N ASP A 105 15.33 -2.61 2.71
CA ASP A 105 14.72 -2.11 1.47
C ASP A 105 13.28 -2.61 1.29
N VAL A 106 12.77 -3.46 2.19
CA VAL A 106 11.35 -3.82 2.27
C VAL A 106 10.85 -3.61 3.70
N PHE A 107 9.72 -2.92 3.82
CA PHE A 107 9.08 -2.61 5.10
C PHE A 107 7.61 -3.03 5.07
N VAL A 108 7.13 -3.60 6.17
CA VAL A 108 5.69 -3.78 6.43
C VAL A 108 5.29 -2.75 7.48
N LEU A 109 4.36 -1.88 7.14
CA LEU A 109 3.94 -0.74 7.94
C LEU A 109 2.51 -0.92 8.45
N ALA A 110 2.31 -0.62 9.72
CA ALA A 110 1.00 -0.35 10.30
C ALA A 110 0.72 1.15 10.19
N PRO A 111 -0.18 1.58 9.28
CA PRO A 111 -0.55 2.99 9.21
C PRO A 111 -1.31 3.41 10.46
N ASP A 112 -1.14 4.66 10.86
CA ASP A 112 -1.95 5.27 11.90
C ASP A 112 -3.39 5.48 11.42
N ALA A 113 -4.27 5.91 12.33
CA ALA A 113 -5.69 6.10 12.01
C ALA A 113 -5.91 7.09 10.85
N TYR A 114 -5.02 8.08 10.69
CA TYR A 114 -5.14 9.20 9.75
C TYR A 114 -4.32 9.01 8.45
N GLY A 115 -3.49 7.97 8.37
CA GLY A 115 -2.61 7.72 7.22
C GLY A 115 -1.55 8.81 7.02
N ILE A 116 -1.04 9.35 8.12
CA ILE A 116 0.02 10.37 8.18
C ILE A 116 1.32 9.73 8.68
N GLU A 117 1.20 8.90 9.71
CA GLU A 117 2.33 8.22 10.34
C GLU A 117 2.17 6.71 10.21
N ALA A 118 3.24 5.98 10.46
CA ALA A 118 3.20 4.53 10.52
C ALA A 118 4.20 3.99 11.54
N LYS A 119 3.92 2.78 12.00
CA LYS A 119 4.86 1.96 12.75
C LYS A 119 5.40 0.86 11.85
N VAL A 120 6.72 0.64 11.87
CA VAL A 120 7.33 -0.50 11.18
C VAL A 120 7.04 -1.78 11.97
N LEU A 121 6.33 -2.72 11.34
CA LEU A 121 6.06 -4.04 11.89
C LEU A 121 7.19 -5.03 11.56
N ALA A 122 7.73 -4.93 10.34
CA ALA A 122 8.91 -5.66 9.92
C ALA A 122 9.73 -4.85 8.91
N ALA A 123 11.04 -5.08 8.96
CA ALA A 123 12.02 -4.54 8.03
C ALA A 123 12.92 -5.70 7.58
N SER A 124 13.19 -5.82 6.28
CA SER A 124 14.02 -6.89 5.71
C SER A 124 14.65 -6.45 4.40
N LEU A 125 15.69 -7.17 3.97
CA LEU A 125 16.23 -7.04 2.62
C LEU A 125 15.36 -7.84 1.62
N ALA A 126 15.16 -7.32 0.42
CA ALA A 126 14.41 -7.94 -0.67
C ALA A 126 15.07 -9.25 -1.14
N THR A 127 16.38 -9.39 -0.87
CA THR A 127 17.18 -10.58 -1.18
C THR A 127 17.10 -11.66 -0.10
N GLU A 128 16.56 -11.37 1.07
CA GLU A 128 16.42 -12.36 2.15
C GLU A 128 15.48 -13.50 1.74
N LYS A 129 15.85 -14.73 2.09
CA LYS A 129 15.07 -15.92 1.73
C LYS A 129 13.77 -16.04 2.52
N ASP A 130 13.76 -15.48 3.73
CA ASP A 130 12.65 -15.46 4.66
C ASP A 130 11.81 -14.18 4.56
N LEU A 131 12.01 -13.35 3.52
CA LEU A 131 11.24 -12.13 3.27
C LEU A 131 9.72 -12.38 3.37
N VAL A 132 9.22 -13.40 2.67
CA VAL A 132 7.78 -13.71 2.65
C VAL A 132 7.29 -14.11 4.04
N VAL A 133 8.03 -14.96 4.73
CA VAL A 133 7.67 -15.44 6.07
C VAL A 133 7.59 -14.28 7.05
N ARG A 134 8.62 -13.43 7.11
CA ARG A 134 8.63 -12.25 8.00
C ARG A 134 7.54 -11.26 7.67
N ALA A 135 7.28 -11.03 6.38
CA ALA A 135 6.20 -10.16 5.96
C ALA A 135 4.84 -10.72 6.41
N VAL A 136 4.58 -12.01 6.22
CA VAL A 136 3.34 -12.66 6.66
C VAL A 136 3.19 -12.58 8.18
N GLU A 137 4.24 -12.86 8.96
CA GLU A 137 4.21 -12.71 10.42
C GLU A 137 3.89 -11.27 10.85
N ALA A 138 4.46 -10.28 10.16
CA ALA A 138 4.13 -8.88 10.39
C ALA A 138 2.66 -8.58 10.07
N LEU A 139 2.14 -9.09 8.94
CA LEU A 139 0.73 -8.95 8.57
C LEU A 139 -0.21 -9.65 9.56
N ASP A 140 0.21 -10.75 10.17
CA ASP A 140 -0.55 -11.45 11.23
C ASP A 140 -0.57 -10.64 12.53
N SER A 141 0.49 -9.91 12.83
CA SER A 141 0.56 -9.01 13.99
C SER A 141 -0.24 -7.72 13.82
N TYR A 142 -0.59 -7.36 12.59
CA TYR A 142 -1.31 -6.12 12.30
C TYR A 142 -2.77 -6.21 12.76
N ALA A 143 -3.11 -5.36 13.72
CA ALA A 143 -4.48 -5.17 14.19
C ALA A 143 -4.91 -3.72 13.89
N PRO A 144 -5.81 -3.48 12.93
CA PRO A 144 -6.28 -2.14 12.63
C PRO A 144 -7.08 -1.56 13.81
N GLU A 145 -6.93 -0.27 14.05
CA GLU A 145 -7.75 0.43 15.04
C GLU A 145 -9.22 0.46 14.60
N THR A 146 -10.14 0.31 15.54
CA THR A 146 -11.57 0.42 15.26
C THR A 146 -11.95 1.88 15.02
N LYS A 147 -12.50 2.19 13.84
CA LYS A 147 -12.83 3.57 13.44
C LYS A 147 -14.33 3.86 13.57
N ASP A 148 -14.68 4.86 14.38
CA ASP A 148 -15.98 5.55 14.30
C ASP A 148 -15.79 6.79 13.41
N ALA A 149 -16.47 6.84 12.27
CA ALA A 149 -16.31 7.91 11.29
C ALA A 149 -16.60 9.31 11.86
N ALA A 150 -17.62 9.46 12.71
CA ALA A 150 -17.98 10.76 13.28
C ALA A 150 -17.00 11.19 14.38
N ALA A 151 -16.50 10.25 15.19
CA ALA A 151 -15.46 10.52 16.18
C ALA A 151 -14.13 10.86 15.48
N HIS A 152 -13.77 10.11 14.43
CA HIS A 152 -12.55 10.26 13.65
C HIS A 152 -12.48 11.62 12.96
N LEU A 153 -13.55 12.04 12.26
CA LEU A 153 -13.61 13.36 11.63
C LEU A 153 -13.55 14.52 12.64
N ARG A 154 -14.14 14.35 13.83
CA ARG A 154 -14.06 15.35 14.91
C ARG A 154 -12.66 15.43 15.53
N ALA A 155 -11.98 14.29 15.65
CA ALA A 155 -10.61 14.23 16.14
C ALA A 155 -9.63 14.84 15.12
N ALA A 156 -9.74 14.48 13.84
CA ALA A 156 -8.95 15.04 12.74
C ALA A 156 -9.04 16.58 12.70
N ARG A 157 -10.26 17.15 12.73
CA ARG A 157 -10.44 18.61 12.76
C ARG A 157 -9.82 19.28 13.98
N ARG A 158 -9.89 18.65 15.16
CA ARG A 158 -9.25 19.17 16.38
C ARG A 158 -7.73 19.12 16.30
N ALA A 159 -7.19 18.14 15.59
CA ALA A 159 -5.76 17.98 15.32
C ALA A 159 -5.26 18.83 14.13
N GLY A 160 -6.14 19.59 13.46
CA GLY A 160 -5.77 20.40 12.30
C GLY A 160 -5.45 19.57 11.04
N ILE A 161 -5.91 18.31 10.98
CA ILE A 161 -5.72 17.41 9.85
C ILE A 161 -6.82 17.67 8.82
N GLU A 162 -6.42 17.98 7.59
CA GLU A 162 -7.30 18.17 6.44
C GLU A 162 -6.76 17.38 5.23
N TRP A 163 -7.68 16.77 4.48
CA TRP A 163 -7.36 16.04 3.25
C TRP A 163 -8.04 16.72 2.07
N GLU A 164 -7.29 16.90 1.00
CA GLU A 164 -7.81 17.37 -0.28
C GLU A 164 -7.97 16.17 -1.22
N THR A 165 -9.14 16.08 -1.87
CA THR A 165 -9.39 15.05 -2.87
C THR A 165 -8.69 15.42 -4.17
N GLU A 166 -7.90 14.50 -4.73
CA GLU A 166 -7.25 14.71 -6.03
C GLU A 166 -8.27 14.91 -7.16
N ILE A 167 -9.38 14.17 -7.12
CA ILE A 167 -10.48 14.32 -8.06
C ILE A 167 -11.45 15.40 -7.52
N PRO A 168 -11.78 16.43 -8.31
CA PRO A 168 -12.76 17.44 -7.90
C PRO A 168 -14.10 16.79 -7.55
N ILE A 169 -14.67 17.18 -6.40
CA ILE A 169 -16.01 16.77 -6.00
C ILE A 169 -17.02 17.44 -6.93
N THR A 170 -17.51 16.70 -7.93
CA THR A 170 -18.47 17.19 -8.92
C THR A 170 -19.93 17.02 -8.49
N ASP A 171 -20.21 16.20 -7.47
CA ASP A 171 -21.54 16.04 -6.90
C ASP A 171 -21.74 16.93 -5.66
N SER A 172 -22.14 18.19 -5.90
CA SER A 172 -22.34 19.18 -4.85
C SER A 172 -23.68 19.06 -4.11
N LYS A 173 -24.44 17.96 -4.25
CA LYS A 173 -25.83 17.88 -3.73
C LYS A 173 -26.00 17.40 -2.29
N ALA A 174 -24.94 17.24 -1.49
CA ALA A 174 -25.06 16.72 -0.12
C ALA A 174 -24.72 17.71 1.03
N ARG A 175 -24.70 19.04 0.79
CA ARG A 175 -24.53 20.05 1.84
C ARG A 175 -25.58 21.18 1.80
N LYS A 176 -26.86 20.81 1.79
CA LYS A 176 -27.94 21.71 2.25
C LYS A 176 -28.66 21.05 3.43
N GLY A 177 -28.14 21.28 4.63
CA GLY A 177 -28.75 20.74 5.84
C GLY A 177 -27.99 21.10 7.11
N ALA A 178 -27.70 22.39 7.33
CA ALA A 178 -27.36 22.95 8.64
C ALA A 178 -27.32 24.49 8.55
N LYS A 179 -28.50 25.11 8.43
CA LYS A 179 -28.77 26.47 8.90
C LYS A 179 -30.19 26.48 9.44
N GLY A 180 -30.34 26.80 10.72
CA GLY A 180 -31.59 26.82 11.47
C GLY A 180 -31.31 26.37 12.89
#